data_AF-A0A4U1LT70-F1
#
_entry.id   AF-A0A4U1LT70-F1
#
_cell.length_a   1.000
_cell.length_b   1.000
_cell.length_c   1.000
_cell.angle_alpha   90.00
_cell.angle_beta   90.00
_cell.angle_gamma   90.00
#
_symmetry.space_group_name_H-M   'P 1'
#
loop_
_entity.id
_entity.type
_entity.pdbx_description
1 polymer ?
#
loop_
_entity_poly.entity_id
_entity_poly.type
_entity_poly.pdbx_seq_one_letter_code
_entity_poly.pdbx_strand_id
1 'polypeptide(L)'
;MTIFEAIRNDHDVQRKLLDVLVDTSGDSKTRRDAFNTLKRELAIHADGEERHFYIPLMKIDKTQDHARHGVAEHHEIDELVEKLEETEFSSSAWLKYAKDLQEKVTHHLEDEEHSFFQLAGKVLPEVAIKELATTYTDYISKQRSE
;
A
#
# COMPACT_ATOMS: atom_id res chain seq x y z
N MET A 1 4.09 -19.53 0.65
CA MET A 1 3.76 -18.11 0.49
C MET A 1 2.72 -17.98 -0.60
N THR A 2 1.59 -17.36 -0.28
CA THR A 2 0.53 -16.93 -1.19
C THR A 2 0.68 -15.45 -1.51
N ILE A 3 0.00 -14.95 -2.55
CA ILE A 3 0.01 -13.51 -2.87
C ILE A 3 -0.55 -12.69 -1.69
N PHE A 4 -1.56 -13.20 -0.99
CA PHE A 4 -2.14 -12.54 0.19
C PHE A 4 -1.19 -12.47 1.38
N GLU A 5 -0.29 -13.44 1.54
CA GLU A 5 0.76 -13.38 2.57
C GLU A 5 1.86 -12.39 2.18
N ALA A 6 2.23 -12.36 0.90
CA ALA A 6 3.25 -11.43 0.40
C ALA A 6 2.80 -9.97 0.54
N ILE A 7 1.58 -9.66 0.12
CA ILE A 7 0.97 -8.32 0.23
C ILE A 7 0.84 -7.90 1.71
N ARG A 8 0.35 -8.78 2.60
CA ARG A 8 0.28 -8.50 4.05
C ARG A 8 1.63 -8.17 4.69
N ASN A 9 2.71 -8.80 4.23
CA ASN A 9 4.04 -8.47 4.75
C ASN A 9 4.41 -7.01 4.44
N ASP A 10 4.02 -6.50 3.28
CA ASP A 10 4.22 -5.10 2.91
C ASP A 10 3.27 -4.18 3.69
N HIS A 11 2.02 -4.60 3.94
CA HIS A 11 1.08 -3.89 4.80
C HIS A 11 1.64 -3.68 6.21
N ASP A 12 2.25 -4.72 6.79
CA ASP A 12 2.87 -4.65 8.10
C ASP A 12 4.06 -3.68 8.16
N VAL A 13 4.79 -3.51 7.05
CA VAL A 13 5.84 -2.50 6.93
C VAL A 13 5.22 -1.11 6.90
N GLN A 14 4.19 -0.89 6.09
CA GLN A 14 3.51 0.40 5.97
C GLN A 14 2.89 0.85 7.30
N ARG A 15 2.18 -0.05 8.01
CA ARG A 15 1.60 0.24 9.33
C ARG A 15 2.67 0.70 10.32
N LYS A 16 3.79 -0.02 10.41
CA LYS A 16 4.90 0.35 11.30
C LYS A 16 5.51 1.71 10.96
N LEU A 17 5.68 2.00 9.67
CA LEU A 17 6.21 3.27 9.22
C LEU A 17 5.25 4.42 9.53
N LEU A 18 3.95 4.21 9.34
CA LEU A 18 2.91 5.19 9.70
C LEU A 18 2.87 5.45 11.21
N ASP A 19 2.94 4.41 12.04
CA ASP A 19 2.98 4.55 13.50
C ASP A 19 4.17 5.41 13.95
N VAL A 20 5.36 5.13 13.38
CA VAL A 20 6.56 5.95 13.63
C VAL A 20 6.33 7.39 13.16
N LEU A 21 5.73 7.58 11.99
CA LEU A 21 5.52 8.89 11.38
C LEU A 21 4.66 9.80 12.27
N VAL A 22 3.53 9.28 12.75
CA VAL A 22 2.55 10.06 13.53
C VAL A 22 2.98 10.29 14.98
N ASP A 23 3.94 9.51 15.49
CA ASP A 23 4.55 9.73 16.81
C ASP A 23 5.67 10.80 16.78
N THR A 24 6.13 11.20 15.58
CA THR A 24 7.14 12.25 15.45
C THR A 24 6.59 13.66 15.71
N SER A 25 7.47 14.59 16.08
CA SER A 25 7.15 16.01 16.24
C SER A 25 8.16 16.92 15.53
N GLY A 26 7.68 18.09 15.09
CA GLY A 26 8.48 19.11 14.41
C GLY A 26 9.23 18.61 13.18
N ASP A 27 10.26 19.34 12.79
CA ASP A 27 11.12 18.96 11.67
C ASP A 27 12.31 18.10 12.16
N SER A 28 12.03 16.85 12.51
CA SER A 28 13.05 15.90 12.98
C SER A 28 13.61 15.04 11.85
N LYS A 29 14.87 14.62 12.00
CA LYS A 29 15.49 13.65 11.07
C LYS A 29 14.66 12.37 10.95
N THR A 30 14.16 11.86 12.09
CA THR A 30 13.29 10.66 12.12
C THR A 30 12.03 10.84 11.29
N ARG A 31 11.36 12.00 11.37
CA ARG A 31 10.17 12.30 10.55
C ARG A 31 10.49 12.25 9.07
N ARG A 32 11.57 12.93 8.65
CA ARG A 32 11.99 12.98 7.24
C ARG A 32 12.36 11.60 6.72
N ASP A 33 13.14 10.85 7.46
CA ASP A 33 13.57 9.50 7.08
C ASP A 33 12.36 8.55 6.98
N ALA A 34 11.50 8.53 8.01
CA ALA A 34 10.31 7.68 8.04
C ALA A 34 9.35 8.03 6.91
N PHE A 35 9.14 9.32 6.62
CA PHE A 35 8.30 9.76 5.51
C PHE A 35 8.85 9.30 4.15
N ASN A 36 10.16 9.50 3.92
CA ASN A 36 10.78 9.10 2.66
C ASN A 36 10.74 7.58 2.45
N THR A 37 10.96 6.80 3.52
CA THR A 37 10.80 5.35 3.47
C THR A 37 9.35 4.94 3.21
N LEU A 38 8.38 5.50 3.96
CA LEU A 38 6.96 5.22 3.76
C LEU A 38 6.51 5.53 2.33
N LYS A 39 6.86 6.72 1.82
CA LYS A 39 6.52 7.12 0.45
C LYS A 39 7.00 6.10 -0.58
N ARG A 40 8.25 5.64 -0.46
CA ARG A 40 8.80 4.62 -1.36
C ARG A 40 8.05 3.30 -1.21
N GLU A 41 7.81 2.84 0.01
CA GLU A 41 7.12 1.57 0.26
C GLU A 41 5.66 1.58 -0.22
N LEU A 42 4.93 2.69 -0.06
CA LEU A 42 3.57 2.86 -0.60
C LEU A 42 3.58 2.79 -2.14
N ALA A 43 4.48 3.54 -2.80
CA ALA A 43 4.52 3.61 -4.26
C ALA A 43 4.88 2.26 -4.91
N ILE A 44 5.91 1.57 -4.40
CA ILE A 44 6.31 0.27 -4.97
C ILE A 44 5.28 -0.82 -4.67
N HIS A 45 4.59 -0.72 -3.52
CA HIS A 45 3.53 -1.65 -3.17
C HIS A 45 2.35 -1.50 -4.11
N ALA A 46 1.82 -0.27 -4.27
CA ALA A 46 0.70 0.02 -5.16
C ALA A 46 0.99 -0.44 -6.60
N ASP A 47 2.16 -0.10 -7.16
CA ASP A 47 2.53 -0.55 -8.51
C ASP A 47 2.68 -2.07 -8.61
N GLY A 48 3.19 -2.72 -7.55
CA GLY A 48 3.28 -4.17 -7.46
C GLY A 48 1.90 -4.84 -7.48
N GLU A 49 0.96 -4.35 -6.68
CA GLU A 49 -0.41 -4.86 -6.60
C GLU A 49 -1.17 -4.65 -7.89
N GLU A 50 -1.11 -3.45 -8.46
CA GLU A 50 -1.82 -3.14 -9.69
C GLU A 50 -1.37 -4.06 -10.83
N ARG A 51 -0.05 -4.23 -10.99
CA ARG A 51 0.52 -5.05 -12.06
C ARG A 51 0.26 -6.53 -11.89
N HIS A 52 0.50 -7.03 -10.67
CA HIS A 52 0.61 -8.46 -10.44
C HIS A 52 -0.65 -9.07 -9.82
N PHE A 53 -1.47 -8.29 -9.12
CA PHE A 53 -2.66 -8.79 -8.45
C PHE A 53 -3.95 -8.27 -9.09
N TYR A 54 -4.07 -6.96 -9.31
CA TYR A 54 -5.32 -6.35 -9.77
C TYR A 54 -5.58 -6.57 -11.26
N ILE A 55 -4.61 -6.36 -12.16
CA ILE A 55 -4.81 -6.53 -13.62
C ILE A 55 -5.42 -7.90 -13.98
N PRO A 56 -4.94 -9.04 -13.42
CA PRO A 56 -5.58 -10.33 -13.64
C PRO A 56 -7.03 -10.39 -13.12
N LEU A 57 -7.29 -9.79 -11.96
CA LEU A 57 -8.59 -9.79 -11.29
C LEU A 57 -9.61 -8.83 -11.92
N MET A 58 -9.17 -7.78 -12.62
CA MET A 58 -10.04 -6.86 -13.38
C MET A 58 -10.78 -7.55 -14.52
N LYS A 59 -10.27 -8.70 -14.98
CA LYS A 59 -10.85 -9.49 -16.08
C LYS A 59 -11.91 -10.48 -15.61
N ILE A 60 -12.14 -10.58 -14.30
CA ILE A 60 -13.08 -11.53 -13.69
C ILE A 60 -14.22 -10.71 -13.10
N ASP A 61 -15.44 -10.89 -13.59
CA ASP A 61 -16.63 -10.10 -13.20
C ASP A 61 -16.81 -9.97 -11.69
N LYS A 62 -16.53 -11.05 -10.93
CA LYS A 62 -16.67 -11.06 -9.47
C LYS A 62 -15.71 -10.13 -8.75
N THR A 63 -14.51 -9.90 -9.29
CA THR A 63 -13.44 -9.13 -8.64
C THR A 63 -13.17 -7.79 -9.30
N GLN A 64 -13.80 -7.51 -10.44
CA GLN A 64 -13.56 -6.32 -11.24
C GLN A 64 -13.76 -5.02 -10.46
N ASP A 65 -14.86 -4.91 -9.71
CA ASP A 65 -15.18 -3.69 -8.96
C ASP A 65 -14.22 -3.48 -7.80
N HIS A 66 -13.79 -4.55 -7.12
CA HIS A 66 -12.80 -4.45 -6.03
C HIS A 66 -11.43 -4.02 -6.56
N ALA A 67 -10.99 -4.59 -7.70
CA ALA A 67 -9.74 -4.21 -8.33
C ALA A 67 -9.73 -2.73 -8.77
N ARG A 68 -10.85 -2.23 -9.29
CA ARG A 68 -11.00 -0.80 -9.65
C ARG A 68 -11.05 0.11 -8.42
N HIS A 69 -11.70 -0.35 -7.36
CA HIS A 69 -11.74 0.37 -6.09
C HIS A 69 -10.35 0.52 -5.50
N GLY A 70 -9.55 -0.55 -5.45
CA GLY A 70 -8.16 -0.50 -4.96
C GLY A 70 -7.30 0.53 -5.73
N VAL A 71 -7.40 0.57 -7.07
CA VAL A 71 -6.72 1.61 -7.87
C VAL A 71 -7.17 3.03 -7.50
N ALA A 72 -8.46 3.24 -7.24
CA ALA A 72 -8.95 4.53 -6.82
C ALA A 72 -8.42 4.91 -5.42
N GLU A 73 -8.32 3.95 -4.51
CA GLU A 73 -7.75 4.19 -3.19
C GLU A 73 -6.25 4.47 -3.23
N HIS A 74 -5.48 3.81 -4.10
CA HIS A 74 -4.08 4.15 -4.36
C HIS A 74 -3.93 5.61 -4.81
N HIS A 75 -4.81 6.07 -5.71
CA HIS A 75 -4.79 7.46 -6.15
C HIS A 75 -5.05 8.45 -5.00
N GLU A 76 -6.01 8.16 -4.12
CA GLU A 76 -6.27 8.98 -2.92
C GLU A 76 -5.09 8.98 -1.94
N ILE A 77 -4.37 7.86 -1.83
CA ILE A 77 -3.13 7.76 -1.03
C ILE A 77 -2.02 8.63 -1.65
N ASP A 78 -1.84 8.58 -2.97
CA ASP A 78 -0.86 9.40 -3.69
C ASP A 78 -1.12 10.91 -3.51
N GLU A 79 -2.39 11.35 -3.56
CA GLU A 79 -2.77 12.75 -3.31
C GLU A 79 -2.38 13.20 -1.89
N LEU A 80 -2.55 12.32 -0.89
CA LEU A 80 -2.16 12.62 0.50
C LEU A 80 -0.64 12.65 0.68
N VAL A 81 0.09 11.78 -0.02
CA VAL A 81 1.56 11.79 -0.06
C VAL A 81 2.07 13.08 -0.69
N GLU A 82 1.56 13.48 -1.85
CA GLU A 82 1.93 14.73 -2.52
C GLU A 82 1.68 15.94 -1.62
N LYS A 83 0.51 15.98 -0.97
CA LYS A 83 0.18 17.04 0.00
C LYS A 83 1.16 17.13 1.17
N LEU A 84 1.69 15.99 1.63
CA LEU A 84 2.74 15.96 2.66
C LEU A 84 4.09 16.44 2.14
N GLU A 85 4.42 16.18 0.88
CA GLU A 85 5.64 16.68 0.22
C GLU A 85 5.63 18.20 0.05
N GLU A 86 4.46 18.76 -0.27
CA GLU A 86 4.27 20.21 -0.44
C GLU A 86 4.15 20.97 0.89
N THR A 87 4.01 20.26 2.01
CA THR A 87 3.85 20.86 3.33
C THR A 87 5.19 20.88 4.07
N GLU A 88 5.56 22.04 4.62
CA GLU A 88 6.75 22.16 5.48
C GLU A 88 6.68 21.20 6.68
N PHE A 89 7.74 20.38 6.89
CA PHE A 89 7.79 19.39 7.96
C PHE A 89 7.60 19.97 9.36
N SER A 90 7.93 21.24 9.58
CA SER A 90 7.72 21.93 10.87
C SER A 90 6.27 22.36 11.11
N SER A 91 5.42 22.33 10.07
CA SER A 91 4.03 22.77 10.13
C SER A 91 3.18 21.84 10.98
N SER A 92 2.26 22.42 11.76
CA SER A 92 1.23 21.65 12.46
C SER A 92 0.25 20.96 11.51
N ALA A 93 0.03 21.54 10.31
CA ALA A 93 -0.77 20.91 9.27
C ALA A 93 -0.14 19.61 8.74
N TRP A 94 1.20 19.51 8.76
CA TRP A 94 1.91 18.32 8.31
C TRP A 94 1.51 17.08 9.13
N LEU A 95 1.51 17.20 10.47
CA LEU A 95 1.12 16.08 11.34
C LEU A 95 -0.36 15.72 11.17
N LYS A 96 -1.21 16.70 10.86
CA LYS A 96 -2.61 16.42 10.53
C LYS A 96 -2.70 15.56 9.27
N TYR A 97 -2.04 15.97 8.17
CA TYR A 97 -2.07 15.21 6.93
C TYR A 97 -1.42 13.83 7.05
N ALA A 98 -0.41 13.68 7.90
CA ALA A 98 0.21 12.38 8.18
C ALA A 98 -0.76 11.42 8.88
N LYS A 99 -1.65 11.94 9.75
CA LYS A 99 -2.72 11.17 10.36
C LYS A 99 -3.84 10.85 9.37
N ASP A 100 -4.20 11.80 8.51
CA ASP A 100 -5.16 11.57 7.43
C ASP A 100 -4.65 10.45 6.49
N LEU A 101 -3.35 10.45 6.16
CA LEU A 101 -2.68 9.39 5.41
C LEU A 101 -2.72 8.05 6.16
N GLN A 102 -2.43 8.03 7.47
CA GLN A 102 -2.50 6.81 8.27
C GLN A 102 -3.91 6.20 8.26
N GLU A 103 -4.94 7.01 8.44
CA GLU A 103 -6.34 6.56 8.40
C GLU A 103 -6.68 5.97 7.02
N LYS A 104 -6.34 6.70 5.94
CA LYS A 104 -6.64 6.24 4.58
C LYS A 104 -5.92 4.95 4.22
N VAL A 105 -4.62 4.85 4.50
CA VAL A 105 -3.85 3.62 4.25
C VAL A 105 -4.42 2.49 5.09
N THR A 106 -4.61 2.67 6.40
CA THR A 106 -5.12 1.58 7.26
C THR A 106 -6.47 1.05 6.78
N HIS A 107 -7.38 1.95 6.37
CA HIS A 107 -8.67 1.58 5.80
C HIS A 107 -8.52 0.74 4.52
N HIS A 108 -7.69 1.19 3.58
CA HIS A 108 -7.40 0.47 2.35
C HIS A 108 -6.87 -0.94 2.62
N LEU A 109 -5.87 -1.07 3.51
CA LEU A 109 -5.28 -2.37 3.86
C LEU A 109 -6.31 -3.31 4.52
N GLU A 110 -7.22 -2.77 5.35
CA GLU A 110 -8.30 -3.55 5.98
C GLU A 110 -9.30 -4.06 4.93
N ASP A 111 -9.71 -3.21 3.99
CA ASP A 111 -10.66 -3.56 2.94
C ASP A 111 -10.09 -4.65 2.02
N GLU A 112 -8.82 -4.55 1.68
CA GLU A 112 -8.13 -5.60 0.93
C GLU A 112 -8.07 -6.93 1.71
N GLU A 113 -7.58 -6.90 2.95
CA GLU A 113 -7.31 -8.09 3.74
C GLU A 113 -8.59 -8.86 4.11
N HIS A 114 -9.68 -8.12 4.36
CA HIS A 114 -10.94 -8.66 4.86
C HIS A 114 -12.00 -8.84 3.77
N SER A 115 -11.92 -8.13 2.65
CA SER A 115 -12.88 -8.25 1.55
C SER A 115 -12.21 -8.78 0.28
N PHE A 116 -11.24 -8.05 -0.26
CA PHE A 116 -10.72 -8.36 -1.59
C PHE A 116 -9.99 -9.71 -1.64
N PHE A 117 -9.11 -10.00 -0.68
CA PHE A 117 -8.35 -11.25 -0.64
C PHE A 117 -9.26 -12.47 -0.48
N GLN A 118 -10.34 -12.33 0.30
CA GLN A 118 -11.32 -13.40 0.49
C GLN A 118 -12.05 -13.73 -0.82
N LEU A 119 -12.33 -12.71 -1.63
CA LEU A 119 -12.99 -12.88 -2.92
C LEU A 119 -12.03 -13.44 -3.96
N ALA A 120 -10.81 -12.91 -4.04
CA ALA A 120 -9.75 -13.40 -4.90
C ALA A 120 -9.44 -14.89 -4.63
N GLY A 121 -9.35 -15.29 -3.36
CA GLY A 121 -9.12 -16.68 -2.96
C GLY A 121 -10.24 -17.65 -3.35
N LYS A 122 -11.46 -17.16 -3.62
CA LYS A 122 -12.59 -17.97 -4.11
C LYS A 122 -12.60 -18.13 -5.63
N VAL A 123 -11.98 -17.21 -6.37
CA VAL A 123 -12.04 -17.19 -7.85
C VAL A 123 -10.74 -17.65 -8.50
N LEU A 124 -9.60 -17.55 -7.80
CA LEU A 124 -8.31 -17.97 -8.30
C LEU A 124 -7.99 -19.42 -7.88
N PRO A 125 -7.47 -20.26 -8.80
CA PRO A 125 -6.93 -21.55 -8.42
C PRO A 125 -5.63 -21.39 -7.61
N GLU A 126 -5.32 -22.36 -6.75
CA GLU A 126 -4.13 -22.32 -5.88
C GLU A 126 -2.82 -22.10 -6.65
N VAL A 127 -2.71 -22.66 -7.87
CA VAL A 127 -1.54 -22.48 -8.73
C VAL A 127 -1.36 -21.00 -9.11
N ALA A 128 -2.43 -20.32 -9.52
CA ALA A 128 -2.38 -18.90 -9.84
C ALA A 128 -2.01 -18.06 -8.61
N ILE A 129 -2.59 -18.36 -7.44
CA ILE A 129 -2.27 -17.67 -6.18
C ILE A 129 -0.76 -17.71 -5.87
N LYS A 130 -0.10 -18.86 -6.13
CA LYS A 130 1.35 -19.01 -5.93
C LYS A 130 2.17 -18.31 -7.02
N GLU A 131 1.74 -18.38 -8.28
CA GLU A 131 2.42 -17.69 -9.38
C GLU A 131 2.39 -16.18 -9.22
N LEU A 132 1.24 -15.60 -8.85
CA LEU A 132 1.12 -14.17 -8.58
C LEU A 132 2.05 -13.76 -7.43
N ALA A 133 2.12 -14.56 -6.35
CA ALA A 133 3.03 -14.33 -5.23
C ALA A 133 4.49 -14.21 -5.66
N THR A 134 4.95 -15.11 -6.53
CA THR A 134 6.31 -15.08 -7.07
C THR A 134 6.55 -13.80 -7.85
N THR A 135 5.67 -13.47 -8.81
CA THR A 135 5.87 -12.28 -9.66
C THR A 135 5.84 -10.98 -8.86
N TYR A 136 4.95 -10.88 -7.87
CA TYR A 136 4.87 -9.75 -6.95
C TYR A 136 6.14 -9.64 -6.10
N THR A 137 6.57 -10.73 -5.47
CA THR A 137 7.74 -10.72 -4.59
C THR A 137 9.01 -10.38 -5.35
N ASP A 138 9.17 -10.90 -6.57
CA ASP A 138 10.30 -10.57 -7.45
C ASP A 138 10.30 -9.09 -7.81
N TYR A 139 9.12 -8.53 -8.13
CA TYR A 139 8.95 -7.12 -8.42
C TYR A 139 9.35 -6.25 -7.20
N ILE A 140 8.78 -6.53 -6.03
CA ILE A 140 9.06 -5.78 -4.79
C ILE A 140 10.53 -5.89 -4.41
N SER A 141 11.13 -7.08 -4.50
CA SER A 141 12.55 -7.29 -4.17
C SER A 141 13.46 -6.49 -5.09
N LYS A 142 13.13 -6.45 -6.39
CA LYS A 142 13.86 -5.64 -7.36
C LYS A 142 13.74 -4.14 -7.02
N GLN A 143 12.52 -3.63 -6.81
CA GLN A 143 12.29 -2.22 -6.48
C GLN A 143 12.97 -1.80 -5.17
N ARG A 144 12.98 -2.67 -4.15
CA ARG A 144 13.66 -2.39 -2.88
C ARG A 144 15.19 -2.37 -3.02
N SER A 145 15.75 -3.02 -4.04
CA SER A 145 17.19 -3.10 -4.29
C SER A 145 17.73 -1.97 -5.18
N GLU A 146 16.84 -1.21 -5.84
CA GLU A 146 17.17 -0.01 -6.64
C GLU A 146 17.29 1.24 -5.76
#